data_AF-A0A7D6ZMR9-F1
#
_entry.id   AF-A0A7D6ZMR9-F1
#
_cell.length_a   1.000
_cell.length_b   1.000
_cell.length_c   1.000
_cell.angle_alpha   90.00
_cell.angle_beta   90.00
_cell.angle_gamma   90.00
#
_symmetry.space_group_name_H-M   'P 1'
#
loop_
_entity.id
_entity.type
_entity.pdbx_description
1 polymer ?
#
loop_
_entity_poly.entity_id
_entity_poly.type
_entity_poly.pdbx_seq_one_letter_code
_entity_poly.pdbx_strand_id
1 'polypeptide(L)'
;MILGAAEGIEIVGEAADGLAAVRKATALRPDVVLMDIRMPGLDGIEATRQVVGQGIAQVLVLTTFDVDEYVYGALRSGAAGFLLKSVESARLIEAVRLVAAGDGVLEPSVTRRVITAFADAVPTPAEPPPGLTDLTDRERDVLECLGAGLSNQQIARRLMIGEATVKTHVSRVLAKLDLRSRVQAAMLARDVGLGG
;
A
#
# COMPACT_ATOMS: atom_id res chain seq x y z
N MET A 1 6.80 -24.58 15.66
CA MET A 1 6.55 -23.19 15.20
C MET A 1 5.07 -23.00 14.96
N ILE A 2 4.52 -21.83 15.32
CA ILE A 2 3.09 -21.50 15.24
C ILE A 2 2.47 -21.76 13.85
N LEU A 3 3.25 -21.60 12.77
CA LEU A 3 2.80 -21.80 11.39
C LEU A 3 2.80 -23.26 10.93
N GLY A 4 3.64 -24.14 11.52
CA GLY A 4 3.83 -25.51 11.03
C GLY A 4 2.66 -26.46 11.31
N ALA A 5 1.66 -26.00 12.08
CA ALA A 5 0.44 -26.75 12.37
C ALA A 5 -0.80 -26.18 11.64
N ALA A 6 -0.62 -25.13 10.82
CA ALA A 6 -1.72 -24.48 10.11
C ALA A 6 -2.02 -25.22 8.80
N GLU A 7 -3.27 -25.62 8.62
CA GLU A 7 -3.72 -26.26 7.38
C GLU A 7 -3.50 -25.32 6.17
N GLY A 8 -2.93 -25.87 5.10
CA GLY A 8 -2.62 -25.13 3.86
C GLY A 8 -1.38 -24.25 3.93
N ILE A 9 -0.55 -24.35 4.99
CA ILE A 9 0.75 -23.68 5.07
C ILE A 9 1.84 -24.73 5.28
N GLU A 10 2.81 -24.77 4.36
CA GLU A 10 4.00 -25.61 4.48
C GLU A 10 5.24 -24.73 4.67
N ILE A 11 6.07 -25.06 5.67
CA ILE A 11 7.35 -24.38 5.90
C ILE A 11 8.41 -25.06 5.06
N VAL A 12 8.73 -24.48 3.90
CA VAL A 12 9.72 -25.04 2.96
C VAL A 12 11.18 -24.70 3.34
N GLY A 13 11.39 -23.74 4.26
CA GLY A 13 12.73 -23.41 4.74
C GLY A 13 12.76 -22.31 5.81
N GLU A 14 13.89 -22.24 6.50
CA GLU A 14 14.17 -21.26 7.56
C GLU A 14 15.54 -20.62 7.36
N ALA A 15 15.70 -19.34 7.69
CA ALA A 15 16.96 -18.62 7.59
C ALA A 15 17.24 -17.83 8.88
N ALA A 16 18.52 -17.72 9.24
CA ALA A 16 18.97 -16.99 10.44
C ALA A 16 19.43 -15.56 10.15
N ASP A 17 19.58 -15.20 8.87
CA ASP A 17 20.05 -13.89 8.41
C ASP A 17 19.50 -13.56 7.01
N GLY A 18 19.59 -12.28 6.61
CA GLY A 18 19.03 -11.83 5.34
C GLY A 18 19.69 -12.41 4.10
N LEU A 19 21.00 -12.69 4.13
CA LEU A 19 21.69 -13.32 2.99
C LEU A 19 21.23 -14.77 2.83
N ALA A 20 21.10 -15.51 3.92
CA ALA A 20 20.54 -16.85 3.94
C ALA A 20 19.08 -16.86 3.49
N ALA A 21 18.29 -15.86 3.90
CA ALA A 21 16.89 -15.71 3.49
C ALA A 21 16.78 -15.52 1.97
N VAL A 22 17.56 -14.61 1.37
CA VAL A 22 17.57 -14.38 -0.08
C VAL A 22 18.00 -15.64 -0.84
N ARG A 23 19.09 -16.31 -0.41
CA ARG A 23 19.57 -17.54 -1.05
C ARG A 23 18.51 -18.65 -1.00
N LYS A 24 17.89 -18.87 0.16
CA LYS A 24 16.87 -19.90 0.34
C LYS A 24 15.60 -19.58 -0.42
N ALA A 25 15.13 -18.33 -0.40
CA ALA A 25 13.97 -17.92 -1.18
C ALA A 25 14.21 -18.13 -2.69
N THR A 26 15.40 -17.83 -3.18
CA THR A 26 15.78 -18.08 -4.58
C THR A 26 15.73 -19.57 -4.92
N ALA A 27 16.27 -20.42 -4.04
CA ALA A 27 16.34 -21.86 -4.28
C ALA A 27 14.99 -22.58 -4.12
N LEU A 28 14.18 -22.17 -3.14
CA LEU A 28 12.94 -22.84 -2.75
C LEU A 28 11.69 -22.23 -3.40
N ARG A 29 11.79 -21.00 -3.92
CA ARG A 29 10.69 -20.25 -4.58
C ARG A 29 9.37 -20.29 -3.77
N PRO A 30 9.37 -19.90 -2.48
CA PRO A 30 8.16 -19.90 -1.68
C PRO A 30 7.16 -18.85 -2.19
N ASP A 31 5.87 -19.05 -1.92
CA ASP A 31 4.84 -18.04 -2.23
C ASP A 31 5.00 -16.79 -1.36
N VAL A 32 5.28 -17.00 -0.06
CA VAL A 32 5.43 -15.96 0.94
C VAL A 32 6.70 -16.19 1.77
N VAL A 33 7.47 -15.12 1.97
CA VAL A 33 8.57 -15.07 2.93
C VAL A 33 8.12 -14.26 4.14
N LEU A 34 8.18 -14.88 5.32
CA LEU A 34 8.04 -14.17 6.58
C LEU A 34 9.41 -13.60 6.99
N MET A 35 9.55 -12.28 7.03
CA MET A 35 10.86 -11.61 7.15
C MET A 35 10.95 -10.81 8.44
N ASP A 36 11.95 -11.07 9.29
CA ASP A 36 12.31 -10.13 10.36
C ASP A 36 13.18 -9.00 9.80
N ILE A 37 13.06 -7.81 10.36
CA ILE A 37 13.86 -6.65 9.97
C ILE A 37 15.25 -6.72 10.61
N ARG A 38 15.31 -7.04 11.91
CA ARG A 38 16.56 -7.00 12.66
C ARG A 38 17.24 -8.35 12.61
N MET A 39 18.08 -8.52 11.60
CA MET A 39 18.91 -9.70 11.40
C MET A 39 20.38 -9.32 11.32
N PRO A 40 21.32 -10.21 11.72
CA PRO A 40 22.74 -9.97 11.55
C PRO A 40 23.13 -9.97 10.06
N GLY A 41 24.13 -9.16 9.70
CA GLY A 41 24.61 -9.06 8.33
C GLY A 41 23.66 -8.22 7.46
N LEU A 42 23.00 -8.86 6.50
CA LEU A 42 21.99 -8.21 5.67
C LEU A 42 20.68 -8.11 6.45
N ASP A 43 20.21 -6.89 6.66
CA ASP A 43 18.94 -6.66 7.35
C ASP A 43 17.73 -7.12 6.50
N GLY A 44 16.57 -7.20 7.15
CA GLY A 44 15.35 -7.64 6.49
C GLY A 44 14.79 -6.67 5.46
N ILE A 45 15.12 -5.37 5.53
CA ILE A 45 14.65 -4.38 4.57
C ILE A 45 15.38 -4.58 3.24
N GLU A 46 16.70 -4.71 3.29
CA GLU A 46 17.52 -4.99 2.11
C GLU A 46 17.24 -6.38 1.56
N ALA A 47 17.08 -7.39 2.42
CA ALA A 47 16.67 -8.73 1.99
C ALA A 47 15.29 -8.71 1.29
N THR A 48 14.32 -7.96 1.84
CA THR A 48 13.00 -7.76 1.21
C THR A 48 13.15 -7.14 -0.18
N ARG A 49 13.95 -6.08 -0.31
CA ARG A 49 14.18 -5.40 -1.59
C ARG A 49 14.70 -6.34 -2.65
N GLN A 50 15.62 -7.25 -2.29
CA GLN A 50 16.17 -8.23 -3.22
C GLN A 50 15.15 -9.30 -3.59
N VAL A 51 14.41 -9.86 -2.61
CA VAL A 51 13.40 -10.90 -2.86
C VAL A 51 12.28 -10.37 -3.75
N VAL A 52 11.72 -9.21 -3.42
CA VAL A 52 10.61 -8.60 -4.17
C VAL A 52 11.09 -8.05 -5.51
N GLY A 53 12.21 -7.34 -5.54
CA GLY A 53 12.76 -6.73 -6.75
C GLY A 53 13.15 -7.75 -7.83
N GLN A 54 13.45 -8.99 -7.45
CA GLN A 54 13.73 -10.11 -8.36
C GLN A 54 12.48 -10.96 -8.67
N GLY A 55 11.30 -10.62 -8.13
CA GLY A 55 10.07 -11.39 -8.33
C GLY A 55 10.16 -12.83 -7.79
N ILE A 56 10.86 -13.02 -6.67
CA ILE A 56 11.08 -14.34 -6.08
C ILE A 56 9.84 -14.79 -5.31
N ALA A 57 9.31 -13.94 -4.42
CA ALA A 57 8.21 -14.23 -3.51
C ALA A 57 7.54 -12.93 -3.02
N GLN A 58 6.33 -13.05 -2.46
CA GLN A 58 5.75 -11.97 -1.64
C GLN A 58 6.44 -11.93 -0.27
N VAL A 59 6.56 -10.75 0.34
CA VAL A 59 7.20 -10.60 1.65
C VAL A 59 6.23 -10.03 2.68
N LEU A 60 6.02 -10.78 3.76
CA LEU A 60 5.32 -10.33 4.96
C LEU A 60 6.35 -10.07 6.06
N VAL A 61 6.53 -8.81 6.41
CA VAL A 61 7.48 -8.43 7.46
C VAL A 61 6.87 -8.66 8.84
N LEU A 62 7.63 -9.29 9.73
CA LEU A 62 7.25 -9.56 11.12
C LEU A 62 8.37 -9.13 12.08
N THR A 63 8.15 -8.03 12.80
CA THR A 63 9.19 -7.46 13.68
C THR A 63 8.67 -7.15 15.09
N THR A 64 9.57 -6.97 16.05
CA THR A 64 9.18 -6.64 17.44
C THR A 64 8.71 -5.19 17.58
N PHE A 65 9.22 -4.27 16.76
CA PHE A 65 8.99 -2.83 16.92
C PHE A 65 8.52 -2.22 15.60
N ASP A 66 7.51 -1.36 15.67
CA ASP A 66 6.92 -0.65 14.55
C ASP A 66 7.55 0.73 14.33
N VAL A 67 8.85 0.93 14.55
CA VAL A 67 9.49 2.24 14.35
C VAL A 67 9.27 2.75 12.92
N ASP A 68 8.98 4.04 12.75
CA ASP A 68 8.65 4.68 11.46
C ASP A 68 9.63 4.28 10.34
N GLU A 69 10.93 4.41 10.59
CA GLU A 69 11.97 4.05 9.62
C GLU A 69 11.86 2.61 9.12
N TYR A 70 11.51 1.67 10.00
CA TYR A 70 11.34 0.25 9.65
C TYR A 70 10.06 0.00 8.85
N VAL A 71 8.95 0.61 9.27
CA VAL A 71 7.67 0.53 8.55
C VAL A 71 7.84 1.07 7.12
N TYR A 72 8.32 2.30 6.99
CA TYR A 72 8.47 2.94 5.69
C TYR A 72 9.55 2.28 4.86
N GLY A 73 10.67 1.84 5.46
CA GLY A 73 11.74 1.13 4.78
C GLY A 73 11.27 -0.20 4.19
N ALA A 74 10.50 -0.99 4.96
CA ALA A 74 9.90 -2.24 4.50
C ALA A 74 8.91 -2.02 3.36
N LEU A 75 7.99 -1.06 3.50
CA LEU A 75 6.99 -0.75 2.48
C LEU A 75 7.62 -0.21 1.20
N ARG A 76 8.59 0.70 1.29
CA ARG A 76 9.34 1.22 0.13
C ARG A 76 10.16 0.13 -0.57
N SER A 77 10.56 -0.91 0.16
CA SER A 77 11.27 -2.07 -0.38
C SER A 77 10.33 -3.12 -1.01
N GLY A 78 9.00 -2.86 -1.00
CA GLY A 78 8.01 -3.68 -1.67
C GLY A 78 7.38 -4.79 -0.82
N ALA A 79 7.51 -4.71 0.51
CA ALA A 79 6.80 -5.65 1.39
C ALA A 79 5.28 -5.61 1.12
N ALA A 80 4.68 -6.79 0.97
CA ALA A 80 3.24 -6.95 0.80
C ALA A 80 2.49 -6.76 2.14
N GLY A 81 3.17 -6.96 3.26
CA GLY A 81 2.58 -6.65 4.56
C GLY A 81 3.58 -6.42 5.67
N PHE A 82 3.06 -5.91 6.79
CA PHE A 82 3.81 -5.62 8.00
C PHE A 82 2.98 -5.98 9.24
N LEU A 83 3.51 -6.84 10.08
CA LEU A 83 2.94 -7.22 11.36
C LEU A 83 3.98 -7.11 12.49
N LEU A 84 3.46 -6.94 13.71
CA LEU A 84 4.27 -7.05 14.92
C LEU A 84 4.37 -8.49 15.40
N LYS A 85 5.50 -8.89 15.99
CA LYS A 85 5.72 -10.23 16.58
C LYS A 85 4.79 -10.54 17.75
N SER A 86 4.11 -9.54 18.30
CA SER A 86 3.05 -9.69 19.30
C SER A 86 1.71 -10.12 18.71
N VAL A 87 1.57 -10.20 17.39
CA VAL A 87 0.35 -10.64 16.73
C VAL A 87 -0.03 -12.06 17.15
N GLU A 88 -1.31 -12.29 17.35
CA GLU A 88 -1.82 -13.63 17.66
C GLU A 88 -1.59 -14.61 16.50
N SER A 89 -1.35 -15.87 16.85
CA SER A 89 -1.12 -16.97 15.90
C SER A 89 -2.14 -17.04 14.78
N ALA A 90 -3.43 -16.96 15.12
CA ALA A 90 -4.52 -17.05 14.15
C ALA A 90 -4.47 -15.91 13.13
N ARG A 91 -4.14 -14.70 13.59
CA ARG A 91 -4.03 -13.52 12.74
C ARG A 91 -2.79 -13.55 11.85
N LEU A 92 -1.67 -14.11 12.33
CA LEU A 92 -0.50 -14.35 11.50
C LEU A 92 -0.80 -15.34 10.36
N ILE A 93 -1.48 -16.45 10.67
CA ILE A 93 -1.89 -17.45 9.67
C ILE A 93 -2.78 -16.82 8.60
N GLU A 94 -3.78 -16.04 9.02
CA GLU A 94 -4.66 -15.31 8.11
C GLU A 94 -3.88 -14.32 7.21
N ALA A 95 -2.93 -13.58 7.79
CA ALA A 95 -2.12 -12.63 7.04
C ALA A 95 -1.24 -13.31 5.98
N VAL A 96 -0.64 -14.46 6.30
CA VAL A 96 0.12 -15.25 5.32
C VAL A 96 -0.77 -15.68 4.16
N ARG A 97 -2.02 -16.09 4.43
CA ARG A 97 -2.98 -16.48 3.39
C ARG A 97 -3.38 -15.29 2.49
N LEU A 98 -3.64 -14.13 3.08
CA LEU A 98 -3.96 -12.91 2.34
C LEU A 98 -2.78 -12.50 1.44
N VAL A 99 -1.57 -12.49 1.97
CA VAL A 99 -0.37 -12.16 1.19
C VAL A 99 -0.11 -13.17 0.08
N ALA A 100 -0.34 -14.46 0.32
CA ALA A 100 -0.25 -15.49 -0.72
C ALA A 100 -1.29 -15.30 -1.83
N ALA A 101 -2.47 -14.75 -1.51
CA ALA A 101 -3.50 -14.38 -2.48
C ALA A 101 -3.19 -13.06 -3.23
N GLY A 102 -2.13 -12.33 -2.83
CA GLY A 102 -1.74 -11.05 -3.42
C GLY A 102 -2.30 -9.82 -2.71
N ASP A 103 -2.96 -10.00 -1.56
CA ASP A 103 -3.50 -8.91 -0.76
C ASP A 103 -2.46 -8.31 0.19
N GLY A 104 -2.62 -7.01 0.49
CA GLY A 104 -1.78 -6.31 1.45
C GLY A 104 -2.31 -6.43 2.88
N VAL A 105 -1.41 -6.54 3.87
CA VAL A 105 -1.79 -6.62 5.28
C VAL A 105 -0.94 -5.68 6.14
N LEU A 106 -1.57 -4.82 6.92
CA LEU A 106 -0.90 -3.96 7.90
C LEU A 106 -1.48 -4.17 9.29
N GLU A 107 -0.62 -4.11 10.29
CA GLU A 107 -1.02 -4.05 11.69
C GLU A 107 -1.81 -2.75 11.96
N PRO A 108 -2.87 -2.76 12.78
CA PRO A 108 -3.73 -1.59 13.00
C PRO A 108 -3.00 -0.31 13.43
N SER A 109 -2.05 -0.38 14.36
CA SER A 109 -1.24 0.76 14.82
C SER A 109 -0.34 1.33 13.73
N VAL A 110 0.18 0.47 12.84
CA VAL A 110 0.95 0.86 11.65
C VAL A 110 0.06 1.49 10.58
N THR A 111 -1.14 0.94 10.38
CA THR A 111 -2.09 1.37 9.35
C THR A 111 -2.41 2.85 9.47
N ARG A 112 -2.73 3.33 10.68
CA ARG A 112 -3.05 4.74 10.91
C ARG A 112 -1.88 5.65 10.56
N ARG A 113 -0.66 5.27 10.94
CA ARG A 113 0.56 6.06 10.68
C ARG A 113 0.89 6.13 9.20
N VAL A 114 0.78 5.01 8.48
CA VAL A 114 0.96 4.98 7.02
C VAL A 114 -0.07 5.88 6.33
N ILE A 115 -1.32 5.85 6.76
CA ILE A 115 -2.37 6.74 6.24
C ILE A 115 -2.03 8.21 6.53
N THR A 116 -1.61 8.55 7.75
CA THR A 116 -1.22 9.91 8.12
C THR A 116 -0.01 10.41 7.33
N ALA A 117 1.07 9.63 7.28
CA ALA A 117 2.27 10.00 6.52
C ALA A 117 1.99 10.11 5.02
N PHE A 118 1.09 9.29 4.48
CA PHE A 118 0.63 9.44 3.10
C PHE A 118 -0.18 10.72 2.89
N ALA A 119 -0.99 11.12 3.87
CA ALA A 119 -1.72 12.38 3.83
C ALA A 119 -0.81 13.62 4.02
N ASP A 120 0.32 13.48 4.72
CA ASP A 120 1.28 14.55 5.03
C ASP A 120 2.42 14.67 4.00
N ALA A 121 2.77 13.59 3.31
CA ALA A 121 3.84 13.56 2.28
C ALA A 121 3.44 14.20 0.94
N VAL A 122 2.32 14.93 0.91
CA VAL A 122 1.87 15.62 -0.28
C VAL A 122 2.68 16.92 -0.43
N PRO A 123 3.48 17.08 -1.50
CA PRO A 123 4.12 18.35 -1.77
C PRO A 123 3.02 19.35 -2.10
N THR A 124 2.92 20.44 -1.34
CA THR A 124 2.10 21.59 -1.74
C THR A 124 2.66 22.09 -3.07
N PRO A 125 1.92 21.99 -4.20
CA PRO A 125 2.36 22.62 -5.43
C PRO A 125 2.35 24.13 -5.19
N ALA A 126 3.49 24.81 -5.35
CA ALA A 126 3.56 26.27 -5.26
C ALA A 126 2.68 26.96 -6.32
N GLU A 127 2.29 26.22 -7.38
CA GLU A 127 1.35 26.64 -8.41
C GLU A 127 0.37 25.50 -8.74
N PRO A 128 -0.92 25.81 -8.98
CA PRO A 128 -1.87 24.81 -9.46
C PRO A 128 -1.40 24.25 -10.81
N PRO A 129 -1.55 22.93 -11.06
CA PRO A 129 -1.10 22.32 -12.29
C PRO A 129 -1.84 22.92 -13.50
N PRO A 130 -1.18 22.97 -14.67
CA PRO A 130 -1.81 23.39 -15.90
C PRO A 130 -3.07 22.55 -16.17
N GLY A 131 -4.14 23.20 -16.62
CA GLY A 131 -5.44 22.56 -16.90
C GLY A 131 -6.48 22.66 -15.78
N LEU A 132 -6.12 23.10 -14.57
CA LEU A 132 -7.08 23.28 -13.46
C LEU A 132 -8.13 24.37 -13.76
N THR A 133 -7.77 25.38 -14.54
CA THR A 133 -8.69 26.43 -15.03
C THR A 133 -9.59 25.95 -16.16
N ASP A 134 -9.24 24.85 -16.82
CA ASP A 134 -9.92 24.33 -18.01
C ASP A 134 -10.98 23.27 -17.67
N LEU A 135 -11.10 22.94 -16.38
CA LEU A 135 -12.19 22.13 -15.86
C LEU A 135 -13.50 22.91 -15.90
N THR A 136 -14.52 22.27 -16.46
CA THR A 136 -15.91 22.73 -16.31
C THR A 136 -16.35 22.69 -14.85
N ASP A 137 -17.41 23.43 -14.50
CA ASP A 137 -17.98 23.41 -13.14
C ASP A 137 -18.27 21.99 -12.67
N ARG A 138 -18.80 21.14 -13.57
CA ARG A 138 -19.14 19.76 -13.24
C ARG A 138 -17.92 18.87 -13.02
N GLU A 139 -16.83 19.12 -13.73
CA GLU A 139 -15.57 18.42 -13.52
C GLU A 139 -14.89 18.88 -12.24
N ARG A 140 -15.05 20.16 -11.86
CA ARG A 140 -14.59 20.71 -10.57
C ARG A 140 -15.36 20.11 -9.39
N ASP A 141 -16.69 20.04 -9.47
CA ASP A 141 -17.53 19.35 -8.45
C ASP A 141 -17.07 17.90 -8.23
N VAL A 142 -16.77 17.19 -9.33
CA VAL A 142 -16.29 15.81 -9.29
C VAL A 142 -14.90 15.74 -8.68
N LEU A 143 -13.98 16.64 -9.06
CA LEU A 143 -12.64 16.72 -8.49
C LEU A 143 -12.69 16.99 -6.98
N GLU A 144 -13.55 17.89 -6.51
CA GLU A 144 -13.75 18.17 -5.08
C GLU A 144 -14.26 16.93 -4.33
N CYS A 145 -15.24 16.22 -4.91
CA CYS A 145 -15.73 14.99 -4.30
C CYS A 145 -14.67 13.87 -4.28
N LEU A 146 -13.79 13.82 -5.27
CA LEU A 146 -12.62 12.93 -5.24
C LEU A 146 -11.66 13.33 -4.13
N GLY A 147 -11.44 14.63 -3.92
CA GLY A 147 -10.65 15.17 -2.79
C GLY A 147 -11.20 14.79 -1.43
N ALA A 148 -12.53 14.75 -1.29
CA ALA A 148 -13.23 14.24 -0.10
C ALA A 148 -13.23 12.71 0.03
N GLY A 149 -12.55 11.98 -0.87
CA GLY A 149 -12.42 10.52 -0.82
C GLY A 149 -13.66 9.74 -1.22
N LEU A 150 -14.65 10.37 -1.86
CA LEU A 150 -15.91 9.72 -2.21
C LEU A 150 -15.75 8.67 -3.34
N SER A 151 -16.50 7.57 -3.24
CA SER A 151 -16.65 6.58 -4.31
C SER A 151 -17.54 7.11 -5.44
N ASN A 152 -17.49 6.53 -6.64
CA ASN A 152 -18.33 6.99 -7.76
C ASN A 152 -19.82 6.91 -7.44
N GLN A 153 -20.24 5.94 -6.62
CA GLN A 153 -21.61 5.81 -6.16
C GLN A 153 -21.97 6.93 -5.18
N GLN A 154 -21.07 7.31 -4.28
CA GLN A 154 -21.28 8.43 -3.35
C GLN A 154 -21.30 9.78 -4.09
N ILE A 155 -20.42 9.96 -5.08
CA ILE A 155 -20.40 11.14 -5.97
C ILE A 155 -21.71 11.22 -6.77
N ALA A 156 -22.16 10.11 -7.35
CA ALA A 156 -23.42 10.03 -8.09
C ALA A 156 -24.61 10.48 -7.23
N ARG A 157 -24.67 10.02 -5.98
CA ARG A 157 -25.69 10.44 -5.01
C ARG A 157 -25.57 11.91 -4.64
N ARG A 158 -24.36 12.39 -4.33
CA ARG A 158 -24.09 13.78 -3.91
C ARG A 158 -24.40 14.78 -5.01
N LEU A 159 -24.02 14.46 -6.25
CA LEU A 159 -24.20 15.33 -7.41
C LEU A 159 -25.53 15.07 -8.15
N MET A 160 -26.34 14.09 -7.72
CA MET A 160 -27.60 13.70 -8.36
C MET A 160 -27.44 13.37 -9.85
N ILE A 161 -26.45 12.53 -10.18
CA ILE A 161 -26.17 12.04 -11.55
C ILE A 161 -25.95 10.53 -11.57
N GLY A 162 -25.97 9.92 -12.76
CA GLY A 162 -25.68 8.49 -12.92
C GLY A 162 -24.22 8.14 -12.67
N GLU A 163 -23.94 6.94 -12.14
CA GLU A 163 -22.57 6.46 -11.88
C GLU A 163 -21.72 6.39 -13.16
N ALA A 164 -22.33 6.03 -14.31
CA ALA A 164 -21.66 6.06 -15.61
C ALA A 164 -21.23 7.48 -16.01
N THR A 165 -22.04 8.49 -15.67
CA THR A 165 -21.74 9.91 -15.88
C THR A 165 -20.57 10.35 -14.99
N VAL A 166 -20.53 9.91 -13.73
CA VAL A 166 -19.37 10.13 -12.84
C VAL A 166 -18.10 9.53 -13.44
N LYS A 167 -18.12 8.28 -13.90
CA LYS A 167 -16.95 7.63 -14.54
C LYS A 167 -16.43 8.44 -15.73
N THR A 168 -17.35 9.01 -16.50
CA THR A 168 -17.02 9.88 -17.64
C THR A 168 -16.34 11.17 -17.18
N HIS A 169 -16.88 11.85 -16.15
CA HIS A 169 -16.27 13.06 -15.61
C HIS A 169 -14.90 12.79 -14.95
N VAL A 170 -14.76 11.71 -14.19
CA VAL A 170 -13.47 11.29 -13.60
C VAL A 170 -12.44 11.08 -14.71
N SER A 171 -12.80 10.39 -15.79
CA SER A 171 -11.88 10.17 -16.92
C SER A 171 -11.46 11.46 -17.60
N ARG A 172 -12.38 12.43 -17.77
CA ARG A 172 -12.08 13.75 -18.34
C ARG A 172 -11.22 14.61 -17.42
N VAL A 173 -11.49 14.60 -16.11
CA VAL A 173 -10.66 15.27 -15.10
C VAL A 173 -9.23 14.74 -15.14
N LEU A 174 -9.06 13.42 -15.15
CA LEU A 174 -7.73 12.79 -15.23
C LEU A 174 -7.00 13.18 -16.52
N ALA A 175 -7.68 13.13 -17.67
CA ALA A 175 -7.09 13.50 -18.95
C ALA A 175 -6.71 14.99 -19.02
N LYS A 176 -7.56 15.89 -18.53
CA LYS A 176 -7.31 17.34 -18.56
C LYS A 176 -6.18 17.79 -17.63
N LEU A 177 -5.96 17.08 -16.53
CA LEU A 177 -4.95 17.40 -15.52
C LEU A 177 -3.67 16.56 -15.67
N ASP A 178 -3.56 15.77 -16.75
CA ASP A 178 -2.47 14.81 -17.00
C ASP A 178 -2.21 13.84 -15.81
N LEU A 179 -3.30 13.37 -15.19
CA LEU A 179 -3.25 12.47 -14.05
C LEU A 179 -3.51 11.03 -14.47
N ARG A 180 -2.74 10.12 -13.90
CA ARG A 180 -2.77 8.68 -14.22
C ARG A 180 -3.71 7.89 -13.32
N SER A 181 -4.18 8.48 -12.21
CA SER A 181 -5.06 7.75 -11.27
C SER A 181 -6.00 8.65 -10.48
N ARG A 182 -7.13 8.09 -10.03
CA ARG A 182 -8.07 8.76 -9.11
C ARG A 182 -7.40 9.23 -7.82
N VAL A 183 -6.36 8.54 -7.37
CA VAL A 183 -5.62 8.86 -6.16
C VAL A 183 -4.86 10.17 -6.37
N GLN A 184 -4.23 10.34 -7.54
CA GLN A 184 -3.59 11.60 -7.92
C GLN A 184 -4.59 12.76 -8.03
N ALA A 185 -5.79 12.51 -8.58
CA ALA A 185 -6.84 13.54 -8.63
C ALA A 185 -7.34 13.95 -7.24
N ALA A 186 -7.53 12.98 -6.33
CA ALA A 186 -7.91 13.25 -4.96
C ALA A 186 -6.84 14.04 -4.19
N MET A 187 -5.56 13.72 -4.40
CA MET A 187 -4.44 14.48 -3.84
C MET A 187 -4.45 15.92 -4.35
N LEU A 188 -4.50 16.07 -5.68
CA LEU A 188 -4.50 17.39 -6.30
C LEU A 188 -5.68 18.26 -5.82
N ALA A 189 -6.88 17.69 -5.70
CA ALA A 189 -8.04 18.40 -5.19
C ALA A 189 -7.78 18.97 -3.78
N ARG A 190 -7.20 18.16 -2.88
CA ARG A 190 -6.84 18.61 -1.53
C ARG A 190 -5.75 19.67 -1.55
N ASP A 191 -4.76 19.54 -2.43
CA ASP A 191 -3.64 20.47 -2.56
C ASP A 191 -4.06 21.87 -3.00
N VAL A 192 -5.08 21.96 -3.85
CA VAL A 192 -5.62 23.24 -4.35
C VAL A 192 -6.80 23.75 -3.49
N GLY A 193 -7.02 23.16 -2.31
CA GLY A 193 -8.05 23.58 -1.36
C GLY A 193 -9.48 23.19 -1.73
N LEU A 194 -9.67 22.24 -2.64
CA LEU A 194 -10.98 21.68 -3.01
C LEU A 194 -11.21 20.37 -2.24
N GLY A 195 -11.85 20.46 -1.07
CA GLY A 195 -12.17 19.27 -0.27
C GLY A 195 -12.40 19.54 1.22
N GLY A 196 -13.18 20.59 1.53
CA GLY A 196 -13.65 20.90 2.88
C GLY A 196 -14.88 20.11 3.28
#